data_AF-A0A8H9FZQ2-F1
#
_entry.id   AF-A0A8H9FZQ2-F1
#
_cell.length_a   1.000
_cell.length_b   1.000
_cell.length_c   1.000
_cell.angle_alpha   90.00
_cell.angle_beta   90.00
_cell.angle_gamma   90.00
#
_symmetry.space_group_name_H-M   'P 1'
#
loop_
_entity.id
_entity.type
_entity.pdbx_description
1 polymer ?
#
loop_
_entity_poly.entity_id
_entity_poly.type
_entity_poly.pdbx_seq_one_letter_code
_entity_poly.pdbx_strand_id
1 'polypeptide(L)'
;MLLIIGLFILHLANFLVDLIMPIAFKHLWQFYKPIFFINLALSLAMSVQYLGYYPYVFMTAGYLSSAAIVRFFEGNTKYLFFNLGLTRKDLVLYTFIANLIISFVFILIFYYGFSR
;
A
#
# COMPACT_ATOMS: atom_id res chain seq x y z
N MET A 1 17.64 15.89 10.04
CA MET A 1 16.55 16.80 9.62
C MET A 1 15.52 16.10 8.72
N LEU A 2 15.92 15.52 7.58
CA LEU A 2 15.04 14.72 6.69
C LEU A 2 14.28 13.59 7.40
N LEU A 3 14.93 12.88 8.33
CA LEU A 3 14.32 11.77 9.06
C LEU A 3 13.23 12.23 10.04
N ILE A 4 13.41 13.40 10.67
CA ILE A 4 12.42 14.01 11.58
C ILE A 4 11.20 14.49 10.79
N ILE A 5 11.43 15.11 9.63
CA ILE A 5 10.37 15.56 8.73
C ILE A 5 9.58 14.34 8.20
N GLY A 6 10.26 13.26 7.80
CA GLY A 6 9.62 12.03 7.36
C GLY A 6 8.76 11.37 8.44
N LEU A 7 9.25 11.31 9.68
CA LEU A 7 8.48 10.81 10.82
C LEU A 7 7.26 11.69 11.12
N PHE A 8 7.39 13.00 11.04
CA PHE A 8 6.29 13.94 11.25
C PHE A 8 5.20 13.78 10.19
N ILE A 9 5.57 13.65 8.91
CA ILE A 9 4.62 13.41 7.81
C ILE A 9 3.90 12.08 7.99
N LEU A 10 4.61 11.02 8.38
CA LEU A 10 4.01 9.71 8.66
C LEU A 10 3.03 9.78 9.84
N HIS A 11 3.38 10.54 10.89
CA HIS A 11 2.53 10.73 12.05
C HIS A 11 1.27 11.53 11.71
N LEU A 12 1.40 12.60 10.92
CA LEU A 12 0.29 13.40 10.42
C LEU A 12 -0.64 12.58 9.53
N ALA A 13 -0.09 11.76 8.63
CA ALA A 13 -0.87 10.86 7.78
C ALA A 13 -1.65 9.83 8.61
N ASN A 14 -1.01 9.23 9.63
CA ASN A 14 -1.71 8.32 10.55
C ASN A 14 -2.82 9.04 11.33
N PHE A 15 -2.56 10.25 11.84
CA PHE A 15 -3.56 11.05 12.55
C PHE A 15 -4.77 11.39 11.67
N LEU A 16 -4.55 11.80 10.42
CA LEU A 16 -5.63 12.10 9.48
C LEU A 16 -6.46 10.85 9.14
N VAL A 17 -5.80 9.70 8.98
CA VAL A 17 -6.47 8.42 8.82
C VAL A 17 -7.33 8.10 10.05
N ASP A 18 -6.79 8.29 11.25
CA ASP A 18 -7.51 8.01 12.49
C ASP A 18 -8.67 8.99 12.74
N LEU A 19 -8.57 10.23 12.27
CA LEU A 19 -9.61 11.25 12.44
C LEU A 19 -10.78 11.06 11.48
N ILE A 20 -10.51 10.65 10.23
CA ILE A 20 -11.48 10.71 9.14
C ILE A 20 -12.09 9.34 8.82
N MET A 21 -11.35 8.23 8.98
CA MET A 21 -11.84 6.93 8.54
C MET A 21 -12.79 6.24 9.52
N PRO A 22 -13.86 5.59 9.01
CA PRO A 22 -14.64 4.64 9.79
C PRO A 22 -13.75 3.50 10.32
N ILE A 23 -14.09 2.94 11.47
CA ILE A 23 -13.31 1.91 12.17
C ILE A 23 -12.92 0.73 11.25
N ALA A 24 -13.85 0.25 10.42
CA ALA A 24 -13.58 -0.82 9.47
C ALA A 24 -12.44 -0.49 8.48
N PHE A 25 -12.40 0.74 7.97
CA PHE A 25 -11.34 1.20 7.07
C PHE A 25 -10.00 1.36 7.77
N LYS A 26 -9.98 1.69 9.06
CA LYS A 26 -8.73 1.76 9.84
C LYS A 26 -8.04 0.39 9.90
N HIS A 27 -8.80 -0.68 10.13
CA HIS A 27 -8.24 -2.03 10.16
C HIS A 27 -7.71 -2.47 8.79
N LEU A 28 -8.44 -2.13 7.71
CA LEU A 28 -7.99 -2.38 6.34
C LEU A 28 -6.71 -1.62 6.00
N TRP A 29 -6.58 -0.37 6.46
CA TRP A 29 -5.37 0.42 6.29
C TRP A 29 -4.17 -0.16 7.06
N GLN A 30 -4.37 -0.58 8.31
CA GLN A 30 -3.31 -1.23 9.10
C GLN A 30 -2.86 -2.55 8.48
N PHE A 31 -3.79 -3.31 7.89
CA PHE A 31 -3.46 -4.51 7.11
C PHE A 31 -2.67 -4.18 5.83
N TYR A 32 -3.03 -3.11 5.14
CA TYR A 32 -2.40 -2.70 3.89
C TYR A 32 -1.00 -2.08 4.07
N LYS A 33 -0.73 -1.37 5.17
CA LYS A 33 0.58 -0.74 5.44
C LYS A 33 1.79 -1.63 5.15
N PRO A 34 1.92 -2.85 5.71
CA PRO A 34 3.07 -3.71 5.43
C PRO A 34 3.16 -4.09 3.94
N ILE A 35 2.01 -4.35 3.30
CA ILE A 35 1.95 -4.66 1.86
C ILE A 35 2.45 -3.48 1.04
N PHE A 36 2.03 -2.26 1.38
CA PHE A 36 2.47 -1.04 0.73
C PHE A 36 4.00 -0.88 0.79
N PHE A 37 4.60 -1.03 1.97
CA PHE A 37 6.07 -0.89 2.12
C PHE A 37 6.85 -1.98 1.37
N ILE A 38 6.37 -3.23 1.43
CA ILE A 38 6.98 -4.34 0.69
C ILE A 38 6.89 -4.07 -0.81
N ASN A 39 5.73 -3.64 -1.30
CA ASN A 39 5.53 -3.34 -2.71
C ASN A 39 6.39 -2.14 -3.17
N LEU A 40 6.54 -1.11 -2.33
CA LEU A 40 7.37 0.06 -2.60
C LEU A 40 8.84 -0.35 -2.79
N ALA A 41 9.38 -1.18 -1.88
CA ALA A 41 10.75 -1.67 -1.98
C ALA A 41 10.96 -2.61 -3.19
N LEU A 42 10.04 -3.56 -3.42
CA LEU A 42 10.09 -4.48 -4.56
C LEU A 42 10.05 -3.75 -5.89
N SER A 43 9.09 -2.83 -6.04
CA SER A 43 8.89 -2.10 -7.28
C SER A 43 10.08 -1.20 -7.60
N LEU A 44 10.68 -0.59 -6.58
CA LEU A 44 11.90 0.19 -6.74
C LEU A 44 13.07 -0.69 -7.18
N ALA A 45 13.28 -1.84 -6.52
CA ALA A 45 14.34 -2.78 -6.89
C ALA A 45 14.18 -3.29 -8.33
N MET A 46 12.96 -3.58 -8.77
CA MET A 46 12.67 -4.07 -10.12
C MET A 46 12.75 -2.99 -11.20
N SER A 47 12.63 -1.71 -10.85
CA SER A 47 12.65 -0.59 -11.79
C SER A 47 13.91 0.28 -11.71
N VAL A 48 14.95 -0.16 -10.98
CA VAL A 48 16.22 0.57 -10.80
C VAL A 48 16.81 1.06 -12.12
N GLN A 49 16.75 0.24 -13.17
CA GLN A 49 17.33 0.58 -14.48
C GLN A 49 16.44 1.53 -15.30
N TYR A 50 15.14 1.57 -15.01
CA TYR A 50 14.16 2.35 -15.75
C TYR A 50 13.07 2.88 -14.82
N LEU A 51 13.37 3.97 -14.12
CA LEU A 51 12.46 4.58 -13.14
C LEU A 51 11.11 4.98 -13.74
N GLY A 52 11.05 5.30 -15.04
CA GLY A 52 9.78 5.60 -15.72
C GLY A 52 8.77 4.44 -15.71
N TYR A 53 9.24 3.19 -15.55
CA TYR A 53 8.36 2.04 -15.42
C TYR A 53 7.89 1.78 -13.97
N TYR A 54 8.44 2.48 -12.98
CA TYR A 54 8.13 2.28 -11.57
C TYR A 54 6.62 2.23 -11.28
N PRO A 55 5.76 3.14 -11.78
CA PRO A 55 4.33 3.07 -11.49
C PRO A 55 3.67 1.79 -12.01
N TYR A 56 4.03 1.35 -13.22
CA TYR A 56 3.47 0.13 -13.83
C TYR A 56 3.96 -1.14 -13.13
N VAL A 57 5.23 -1.14 -12.70
CA VAL A 57 5.79 -2.22 -11.87
C VAL A 57 5.09 -2.24 -10.51
N PHE A 58 4.86 -1.08 -9.89
CA PHE A 58 4.14 -0.97 -8.63
C PHE A 58 2.71 -1.49 -8.72
N MET A 59 2.03 -1.23 -9.82
CA MET A 59 0.69 -1.77 -10.08
C MET A 59 0.68 -3.30 -10.13
N THR A 60 1.63 -3.90 -10.85
CA THR A 60 1.66 -5.35 -11.12
C THR A 60 2.29 -6.16 -9.97
N ALA A 61 3.44 -5.72 -9.46
CA ALA A 61 4.04 -6.27 -8.25
C ALA A 61 3.15 -6.05 -7.01
N GLY A 62 2.34 -4.98 -7.00
CA GLY A 62 1.36 -4.71 -5.95
C GLY A 62 0.25 -5.73 -5.87
N TYR A 63 -0.22 -6.20 -7.03
CA TYR A 63 -1.18 -7.30 -7.09
C TYR A 63 -0.58 -8.60 -6.56
N LEU A 64 0.63 -8.95 -7.00
CA LEU A 64 1.30 -10.19 -6.59
C LEU A 64 1.64 -10.19 -5.09
N SER A 65 2.16 -9.08 -4.58
CA SER A 65 2.48 -8.91 -3.16
C SER A 65 1.22 -8.93 -2.30
N SER A 66 0.13 -8.29 -2.73
CA SER A 66 -1.19 -8.40 -2.09
C SER A 66 -1.63 -9.87 -1.96
N ALA A 67 -1.62 -10.63 -3.06
CA ALA A 67 -2.08 -12.02 -3.05
C ALA A 67 -1.19 -12.94 -2.20
N ALA A 68 0.13 -12.76 -2.27
CA ALA A 68 1.10 -13.54 -1.51
C ALA A 68 1.06 -13.24 -0.01
N ILE A 69 0.99 -11.95 0.36
CA ILE A 69 0.99 -11.51 1.75
C ILE A 69 -0.34 -11.82 2.42
N VAL A 70 -1.48 -11.67 1.73
CA VAL A 70 -2.78 -12.12 2.27
C VAL A 70 -2.71 -13.62 2.58
N ARG A 71 -2.17 -14.46 1.69
CA ARG A 71 -1.98 -15.89 1.96
C ARG A 71 -1.02 -16.17 3.12
N PHE A 72 0.06 -15.40 3.24
CA PHE A 72 1.01 -15.51 4.36
C PHE A 72 0.36 -15.15 5.70
N PHE A 73 -0.45 -14.09 5.74
CA PHE A 73 -1.17 -13.65 6.92
C PHE A 73 -2.39 -14.53 7.25
N GLU A 74 -2.96 -15.23 6.27
CA GLU A 74 -3.97 -16.27 6.52
C GLU A 74 -3.42 -17.43 7.36
N GLY A 75 -2.12 -17.73 7.25
CA GLY A 75 -1.48 -18.76 8.07
C GLY A 75 -1.21 -18.34 9.51
N ASN A 76 -1.02 -17.03 9.77
CA ASN A 76 -0.47 -16.53 11.04
C ASN A 76 -1.41 -15.63 11.84
N THR A 77 -2.25 -14.82 11.18
CA THR A 77 -3.09 -13.77 11.79
C THR A 77 -4.58 -13.95 11.53
N LYS A 78 -4.97 -15.15 11.07
CA LYS A 78 -6.32 -15.52 10.62
C LYS A 78 -7.42 -15.05 11.59
N TYR A 79 -7.20 -15.22 12.89
CA TYR A 79 -8.19 -14.92 13.92
C TYR A 79 -8.48 -13.42 14.11
N LEU A 80 -7.51 -12.53 13.84
CA LEU A 80 -7.69 -11.10 14.13
C LEU A 80 -8.63 -10.43 13.11
N PHE A 81 -8.48 -10.77 11.83
CA PHE A 81 -9.23 -10.13 10.75
C PHE A 81 -10.58 -10.80 10.47
N PHE A 82 -10.71 -12.12 10.66
CA PHE A 82 -12.03 -12.77 10.55
C PHE A 82 -12.95 -12.42 11.72
N ASN A 83 -12.43 -12.19 12.93
CA ASN A 83 -13.24 -11.69 14.06
C ASN A 83 -13.77 -10.27 13.83
N LEU A 84 -13.16 -9.51 12.91
CA LEU A 84 -13.65 -8.20 12.46
C LEU A 84 -14.69 -8.29 11.33
N GLY A 85 -15.08 -9.51 10.92
CA GLY A 85 -16.08 -9.75 9.87
C GLY A 85 -15.57 -9.60 8.45
N LEU A 86 -14.25 -9.40 8.24
CA LEU A 86 -13.67 -9.25 6.92
C LEU A 86 -13.39 -10.61 6.26
N THR A 87 -13.82 -10.80 5.02
CA THR A 87 -13.49 -12.02 4.28
C THR A 87 -12.15 -11.90 3.57
N ARG A 88 -11.55 -13.04 3.21
CA ARG A 88 -10.33 -13.10 2.38
C ARG A 88 -10.47 -12.28 1.10
N LYS A 89 -11.64 -12.38 0.44
CA LYS A 89 -11.90 -11.69 -0.82
C LYS A 89 -11.86 -10.18 -0.63
N ASP A 90 -12.42 -9.69 0.47
CA ASP A 90 -12.43 -8.26 0.80
C ASP A 90 -11.02 -7.74 1.03
N LEU A 91 -10.16 -8.49 1.74
CA LEU A 91 -8.76 -8.12 1.97
C LEU A 91 -7.97 -8.05 0.65
N VAL A 92 -8.10 -9.06 -0.21
CA VAL A 92 -7.43 -9.06 -1.53
C VAL A 92 -7.94 -7.91 -2.41
N LEU A 93 -9.27 -7.72 -2.47
CA LEU A 93 -9.88 -6.67 -3.28
C LEU A 93 -9.48 -5.28 -2.80
N TYR A 94 -9.53 -5.03 -1.49
CA TYR A 94 -9.13 -3.75 -0.92
C TYR A 94 -7.66 -3.43 -1.21
N THR A 95 -6.76 -4.39 -0.99
CA THR A 95 -5.32 -4.19 -1.20
C THR A 95 -4.98 -4.04 -2.68
N PHE A 96 -5.71 -4.70 -3.58
CA PHE A 96 -5.62 -4.47 -5.02
C PHE A 96 -6.06 -3.04 -5.40
N ILE A 97 -7.24 -2.62 -4.96
CA ILE A 97 -7.76 -1.27 -5.23
C ILE A 97 -6.82 -0.19 -4.66
N ALA A 98 -6.30 -0.38 -3.45
CA ALA A 98 -5.36 0.55 -2.83
C ALA A 98 -4.07 0.70 -3.66
N ASN A 99 -3.48 -0.42 -4.10
CA ASN A 99 -2.31 -0.40 -4.98
C ASN A 99 -2.59 0.26 -6.32
N LEU A 100 -3.77 0.02 -6.91
CA LEU A 100 -4.18 0.62 -8.17
C LEU A 100 -4.29 2.15 -8.05
N ILE A 101 -4.98 2.65 -7.01
CA ILE A 101 -5.14 4.09 -6.75
C ILE A 101 -3.77 4.74 -6.55
N ILE A 102 -2.92 4.14 -5.73
CA ILE A 102 -1.57 4.66 -5.46
C ILE A 102 -0.71 4.65 -6.74
N SER A 103 -0.82 3.60 -7.56
CA SER A 103 -0.16 3.54 -8.85
C SER A 103 -0.59 4.70 -9.76
N PHE A 104 -1.88 5.02 -9.83
CA PHE A 104 -2.34 6.19 -10.59
C PHE A 104 -1.77 7.49 -10.07
N VAL A 105 -1.68 7.65 -8.74
CA VAL A 105 -1.01 8.81 -8.13
C VAL A 105 0.47 8.88 -8.56
N PHE A 106 1.18 7.75 -8.56
CA PHE A 106 2.55 7.70 -9.06
C PHE A 106 2.66 8.03 -10.55
N ILE A 107 1.75 7.55 -11.39
CA ILE A 107 1.72 7.91 -12.82
C ILE A 107 1.60 9.43 -12.97
N LEU A 108 0.68 10.07 -12.24
CA LEU A 108 0.51 11.53 -12.28
C LEU A 108 1.78 12.25 -11.83
N ILE A 109 2.38 11.83 -10.72
CA ILE A 109 3.62 12.42 -10.19
C ILE A 109 4.75 12.30 -11.22
N PHE A 110 4.93 11.13 -11.83
CA PHE A 110 5.97 10.91 -12.84
C PHE A 110 5.68 11.69 -14.12
N TYR A 111 4.43 11.72 -14.59
CA TYR A 111 4.05 12.46 -15.79
C TYR A 111 4.29 13.96 -15.64
N TYR A 112 3.79 14.58 -14.56
CA TYR A 112 4.01 16.00 -14.30
C TYR A 112 5.44 16.33 -13.84
N GLY A 113 6.11 15.39 -13.18
CA GLY A 113 7.47 15.57 -12.65
C GLY A 113 8.57 15.49 -13.71
N PHE A 114 8.41 14.64 -14.73
CA PHE A 114 9.37 14.52 -15.84
C PHE A 114 9.03 15.39 -17.06
N SER A 115 7.80 15.93 -17.14
CA SER A 115 7.40 16.85 -18.21
C SER A 115 7.81 18.31 -17.96
N ARG A 116 8.64 18.57 -16.94
CA ARG A 116 9.36 19.83 -16.71
C ARG A 116 10.86 19.59 -16.87
#